data_AF-A0AAN4SIZ1-F1
#
_entry.id   AF-A0AAN4SIZ1-F1
#
_cell.length_a   1.000
_cell.length_b   1.000
_cell.length_c   1.000
_cell.angle_alpha   90.00
_cell.angle_beta   90.00
_cell.angle_gamma   90.00
#
_symmetry.space_group_name_H-M   'P 1'
#
loop_
_entity.id
_entity.type
_entity.pdbx_description
1 polymer ?
#
loop_
_entity_poly.entity_id
_entity_poly.type
_entity_poly.pdbx_seq_one_letter_code
_entity_poly.pdbx_strand_id
1 'polypeptide(L)' 'MPAANYYFLRNESVDSYVGLGTGVSIDNIDVGVFNEGYKLHFAVAPQVGIRFINHINVYLQYYVTHKDFSRLVLGVGYVF' A
#
# COMPACT_ATOMS: atom_id res chain seq x y z
N MET A 1 0.73 0.98 6.85
CA MET A 1 -0.45 1.83 6.60
C MET A 1 -1.69 1.07 7.00
N PRO A 2 -2.66 1.70 7.69
CA PRO A 2 -3.98 1.11 7.85
C PRO A 2 -4.62 0.90 6.48
N ALA A 3 -5.23 -0.26 6.28
CA ALA A 3 -5.92 -0.62 5.04
C ALA A 3 -7.16 -1.44 5.34
N ALA A 4 -8.22 -1.18 4.60
CA ALA A 4 -9.43 -1.97 4.62
C ALA A 4 -9.40 -2.95 3.45
N ASN A 5 -9.58 -4.24 3.72
CA ASN A 5 -9.55 -5.31 2.73
C ASN A 5 -10.91 -5.98 2.63
N TYR A 6 -11.39 -6.14 1.40
CA TYR A 6 -12.58 -6.91 1.06
C TYR A 6 -12.18 -8.21 0.35
N TYR A 7 -12.54 -9.33 0.95
CA TYR A 7 -12.25 -10.68 0.44
C TYR A 7 -13.43 -11.19 -0.40
N PHE A 8 -13.18 -11.60 -1.64
CA PHE A 8 -14.24 -12.00 -2.57
C PHE A 8 -14.70 -13.45 -2.40
N LEU A 9 -13.73 -14.36 -2.25
CA LEU A 9 -13.94 -15.79 -2.19
C LEU A 9 -13.09 -16.31 -1.04
N ARG A 10 -13.75 -16.71 0.04
CA ARG A 10 -13.10 -17.28 1.21
C ARG A 10 -13.05 -18.80 1.04
N ASN A 11 -11.93 -19.31 0.55
CA ASN A 11 -11.71 -20.73 0.29
C ASN A 11 -10.49 -21.19 1.11
N GLU A 12 -10.48 -22.40 1.64
CA GLU A 12 -9.46 -22.83 2.62
C GLU A 12 -8.01 -22.77 2.10
N SER A 13 -7.83 -22.78 0.77
CA SER A 13 -6.52 -22.77 0.14
C SER A 13 -6.13 -21.43 -0.51
N VAL A 14 -7.09 -20.63 -0.99
CA VAL A 14 -6.79 -19.39 -1.75
C VAL A 14 -7.89 -18.35 -1.56
N ASP A 15 -7.53 -17.23 -0.95
CA ASP A 15 -8.40 -16.07 -0.70
C ASP A 15 -7.92 -14.85 -1.49
N SER A 16 -8.72 -14.39 -2.44
CA SER A 16 -8.43 -13.14 -3.16
C SER A 16 -9.12 -11.94 -2.49
N TYR A 17 -8.45 -10.79 -2.50
CA TYR A 17 -9.00 -9.54 -1.97
C TYR A 17 -8.58 -8.32 -2.78
N VAL A 18 -9.40 -7.30 -2.67
CA VAL A 18 -9.04 -5.92 -2.97
C VAL A 18 -9.01 -5.14 -1.67
N GLY A 19 -8.21 -4.09 -1.60
CA GLY A 19 -8.15 -3.23 -0.45
C GLY A 19 -7.79 -1.81 -0.82
N LEU A 20 -8.05 -0.93 0.13
CA LEU A 20 -7.66 0.46 0.03
C LEU A 20 -6.94 0.84 1.32
N GLY A 21 -5.65 1.15 1.18
CA GLY A 21 -4.83 1.74 2.23
C GLY A 21 -4.89 3.25 2.19
N THR A 22 -4.81 3.88 3.36
CA THR A 22 -4.56 5.31 3.46
C THR A 22 -3.36 5.54 4.37
N GLY A 23 -2.65 6.63 4.10
CA GLY A 23 -1.43 6.95 4.83
C GLY A 23 -1.03 8.39 4.64
N VAL A 24 -0.08 8.79 5.46
CA VAL A 24 0.62 10.06 5.33
C VAL A 24 2.07 9.75 4.97
N SER A 25 2.57 10.38 3.93
CA SER A 25 3.99 10.41 3.60
C SER A 25 4.55 11.73 4.10
N ILE A 26 5.70 11.67 4.76
CA ILE A 26 6.44 12.85 5.19
C ILE A 26 7.69 12.85 4.34
N ASP A 27 7.70 13.70 3.31
CA ASP A 27 8.81 13.79 2.38
C ASP A 27 9.48 15.16 2.50
N ASN A 28 10.79 15.18 2.29
CA ASN A 28 11.60 16.40 2.18
C ASN A 28 12.25 16.36 0.79
N ILE A 29 11.49 16.77 -0.22
CA ILE A 29 11.85 16.62 -1.65
C ILE A 29 12.71 17.80 -2.14
N ASP A 30 12.77 18.90 -1.37
CA ASP A 30 13.53 20.10 -1.75
C ASP A 30 15.00 20.01 -1.31
N VAL A 31 15.86 19.51 -2.21
CA VAL A 31 17.33 19.60 -2.12
C VAL A 31 17.81 20.95 -2.66
N GLY A 32 17.67 22.01 -1.86
CA GLY A 32 18.13 23.36 -2.21
C GLY A 32 18.39 24.24 -0.99
N VAL A 33 19.09 25.37 -1.18
CA VAL A 33 19.42 26.36 -0.12
C VAL A 33 18.16 27.00 0.49
N PHE A 34 17.03 26.97 -0.25
CA PHE A 34 15.70 27.32 0.22
C PHE A 34 14.88 26.04 0.39
N ASN A 35 15.14 25.28 1.46
CA ASN A 35 14.34 24.10 1.78
C ASN A 35 13.03 24.53 2.45
N GLU A 36 11.89 24.21 1.83
CA GLU A 36 10.55 24.50 2.39
C GLU A 36 10.15 23.55 3.54
N GLY A 37 11.03 22.64 3.95
CA GLY A 37 10.86 21.75 5.09
C GLY A 37 10.07 20.48 4.77
N TYR A 38 9.64 19.79 5.82
CA TYR A 38 8.86 18.55 5.69
C TYR A 38 7.45 18.85 5.17
N LYS A 39 7.11 18.29 4.00
CA LYS A 39 5.77 18.38 3.44
C LYS A 39 5.01 17.09 3.75
N LEU A 40 3.81 17.25 4.31
CA LEU A 40 2.90 16.15 4.60
C LEU A 40 2.04 15.90 3.35
N HIS A 41 2.15 14.70 2.80
CA HIS A 41 1.35 14.28 1.65
C HIS A 41 0.41 13.16 2.06
N PHE A 42 -0.87 13.33 1.74
CA PHE A 42 -1.83 12.23 1.85
C PHE A 42 -1.56 11.24 0.72
N ALA A 43 -1.49 9.95 1.09
CA ALA A 43 -1.29 8.85 0.18
C ALA A 43 -2.48 7.90 0.25
N VAL A 44 -3.00 7.52 -0.91
CA VAL A 44 -3.94 6.42 -1.04
C VAL A 44 -3.24 5.27 -1.74
N ALA A 45 -3.51 4.06 -1.27
CA ALA A 45 -2.83 2.87 -1.73
C ALA A 45 -3.86 1.77 -2.04
N PRO A 46 -4.52 1.81 -3.21
CA PRO A 46 -5.25 0.65 -3.70
C PRO A 46 -4.32 -0.57 -3.73
N GLN A 47 -4.84 -1.71 -3.28
CA GLN A 47 -4.12 -2.96 -3.27
C GLN A 47 -5.00 -4.11 -3.73
N VAL A 48 -4.38 -5.10 -4.35
CA VAL A 48 -4.99 -6.37 -4.68
C VAL A 48 -4.07 -7.47 -4.19
N GLY A 49 -4.62 -8.57 -3.70
CA GLY A 49 -3.79 -9.64 -3.20
C GLY A 49 -4.48 -10.98 -3.18
N ILE A 50 -3.65 -12.00 -3.02
CA ILE A 50 -4.03 -13.39 -2.93
C ILE A 50 -3.35 -13.96 -1.70
N ARG A 51 -4.14 -14.57 -0.83
CA ARG A 51 -3.68 -15.26 0.36
C ARG A 51 -3.78 -16.76 0.11
N PHE A 52 -2.64 -17.45 0.16
CA PHE A 52 -2.51 -18.89 0.01
C PHE A 52 -2.45 -19.55 1.39
N ILE A 53 -3.21 -20.64 1.54
CA ILE A 53 -3.22 -21.51 2.73
C ILE A 53 -3.45 -20.70 4.01
N ASN A 54 -4.22 -19.62 3.93
CA ASN A 54 -4.45 -18.63 4.99
C ASN A 54 -3.21 -17.97 5.64
N HIS A 55 -2.00 -18.35 5.22
CA HIS A 55 -0.76 -17.95 5.87
C HIS A 55 0.16 -17.12 4.98
N ILE A 56 0.16 -17.35 3.66
CA ILE A 56 1.07 -16.64 2.74
C ILE A 56 0.27 -15.61 1.97
N ASN A 57 0.54 -14.34 2.15
CA ASN A 57 -0.11 -13.25 1.45
C ASN A 57 0.81 -12.67 0.39
N VAL A 58 0.39 -12.72 -0.88
CA VAL A 58 1.06 -12.04 -1.99
C VAL A 58 0.18 -10.89 -2.43
N TYR A 59 0.73 -9.68 -2.50
CA TYR A 59 -0.06 -8.49 -2.81
C TYR A 59 0.68 -7.51 -3.71
N LEU A 60 -0.11 -6.82 -4.53
CA LEU A 60 0.30 -5.70 -5.35
C LEU A 60 -0.38 -4.45 -4.79
N GLN A 61 0.39 -3.43 -4.47
CA GLN A 61 -0.09 -2.17 -3.92
C GLN A 61 0.46 -1.01 -4.73
N TYR A 62 -0.39 -0.05 -5.06
CA TYR A 62 0.01 1.13 -5.83
C TYR A 62 -0.21 2.39 -5.01
N TYR A 63 0.88 3.11 -4.72
CA TYR A 63 0.85 4.35 -3.97
C TYR A 63 0.55 5.52 -4.90
N VAL A 64 -0.56 6.18 -4.63
CA VAL A 64 -0.96 7.43 -5.28
C VAL A 64 -0.78 8.55 -4.25
N THR A 65 0.23 9.39 -4.47
CA THR A 65 0.48 10.62 -3.71
C THR A 65 0.58 11.81 -4.67
N HIS A 66 0.73 13.04 -4.15
CA HIS A 66 0.71 14.23 -4.98
C HIS A 66 1.91 14.32 -5.93
N LYS A 67 1.59 14.60 -7.20
CA LYS A 67 2.36 14.99 -8.39
C LYS A 67 3.63 14.22 -8.78
N ASP A 68 4.49 13.82 -7.86
CA ASP A 68 5.84 13.33 -8.22
C ASP A 68 6.22 11.98 -7.57
N PHE A 69 5.29 11.35 -6.83
CA PHE A 69 5.56 10.09 -6.15
C PHE A 69 4.47 9.06 -6.45
N SER A 70 4.77 8.15 -7.36
CA SER A 70 3.96 6.96 -7.63
C SER A 70 4.84 5.73 -7.44
N ARG A 71 4.42 4.79 -6.59
CA ARG A 71 5.18 3.56 -6.34
C ARG A 71 4.30 2.34 -6.51
N LEU A 72 4.72 1.42 -7.37
CA LEU A 72 4.16 0.08 -7.43
C LEU A 72 4.99 -0.83 -6.53
N VAL A 73 4.33 -1.50 -5.59
CA VAL A 73 4.95 -2.42 -4.63
C VAL A 73 4.38 -3.81 -4.87
N LEU A 74 5.28 -4.77 -5.07
CA LEU A 74 4.97 -6.19 -4.98
C LEU A 74 5.50 -6.71 -3.65
N GLY A 75 4.62 -7.23 -2.81
CA GLY A 75 4.94 -7.70 -1.47
C GLY A 75 4.55 -9.15 -1.24
N VAL A 76 5.33 -9.82 -0.41
CA VAL A 76 5.00 -11.13 0.17
C VAL A 76 5.03 -10.99 1.68
N GLY A 77 3.99 -11.47 2.36
CA GLY A 77 3.85 -11.40 3.80
C GLY A 77 3.33 -12.70 4.37
N TYR A 78 3.53 -12.90 5.68
CA TYR A 78 3.01 -14.02 6.42
C TYR A 78 1.89 -13.54 7.37
N VAL A 79 0.79 -14.28 7.43
CA VAL A 79 -0.37 -14.03 8.30
C VAL A 79 -0.48 -15.18 9.30
N PHE A 80 -0.48 -14.85 10.58
CA PHE A 80 -0.61 -15.81 11.69
C PHE A 80 -2.08 -16.06 12.02
#